data_AF-A0A852ISJ5-F1
#
_entry.id   AF-A0A852ISJ5-F1
#
_cell.length_a   1.000
_cell.length_b   1.000
_cell.length_c   1.000
_cell.angle_alpha   90.00
_cell.angle_beta   90.00
_cell.angle_gamma   90.00
#
_symmetry.space_group_name_H-M   'P 1'
#
loop_
_entity.id
_entity.type
_entity.pdbx_description
1 polymer ?
#
loop_
_entity_poly.entity_id
_entity_poly.type
_entity_poly.pdbx_seq_one_letter_code
_entity_poly.pdbx_strand_id
1 'polypeptide(L)'
;RVPGGSGSKESLVPAARVTQLDLGGHCGIVRPVHGSVVGERFCFQIITGEGSSTFGCSSLAERDRWMEDLRRSAQPNKDSCERLELALTLWVYEGRELPPGRCLRCHLHLDGLLLARTTAKLAGPSGDLFWGELFQLPSLPPSQALTLSLCREDLPAQPPLASVTFPLSQLAGTKQPLEGWYPLSGAGGERAPAVRLRGRYRELKVLPSVNYKELAEFITFHYRELCARLEPTIAARHKEELAAALVRVLHSTGKAK
;
A
#
# COMPACT_ATOMS: atom_id res chain seq x y z
N ARG A 1 -33.45 -10.62 -27.21
CA ARG A 1 -33.07 -9.85 -26.00
C ARG A 1 -32.28 -10.81 -25.11
N VAL A 2 -30.96 -10.81 -25.23
CA VAL A 2 -30.08 -11.75 -24.49
C VAL A 2 -29.43 -10.96 -23.36
N PRO A 3 -29.57 -11.37 -22.08
CA PRO A 3 -28.75 -10.81 -21.01
C PRO A 3 -27.47 -11.63 -20.92
N GLY A 4 -26.32 -10.96 -21.02
CA GLY A 4 -25.01 -11.58 -20.89
C GLY A 4 -24.08 -10.64 -20.13
N GLY A 5 -24.40 -10.43 -18.86
CA GLY A 5 -23.52 -9.73 -17.92
C GLY A 5 -22.34 -10.62 -17.56
N SER A 6 -21.13 -10.17 -17.88
CA SER A 6 -19.89 -10.73 -17.37
C SER A 6 -18.89 -9.58 -17.25
N GLY A 7 -19.02 -8.83 -16.16
CA GLY A 7 -17.93 -8.08 -15.59
C GLY A 7 -17.67 -8.69 -14.23
N SER A 8 -16.44 -9.11 -13.95
CA SER A 8 -16.02 -9.55 -12.61
C SER A 8 -16.31 -8.43 -11.61
N LYS A 9 -17.47 -8.48 -10.98
CA LYS A 9 -17.66 -7.91 -9.66
C LYS A 9 -16.75 -8.73 -8.76
N GLU A 10 -15.64 -8.15 -8.30
CA GLU A 10 -14.98 -8.65 -7.09
C GLU A 10 -16.07 -8.63 -6.01
N SER A 11 -16.65 -9.79 -5.75
CA SER A 11 -17.79 -9.89 -4.86
C SER A 11 -17.30 -9.58 -3.46
N LEU A 12 -17.74 -8.44 -2.91
CA LEU A 12 -17.52 -8.08 -1.52
C LEU A 12 -18.10 -9.17 -0.64
N VAL A 13 -17.24 -9.85 0.11
CA VAL A 13 -17.65 -10.85 1.08
C VAL A 13 -17.65 -10.20 2.48
N PRO A 14 -18.67 -10.43 3.32
CA PRO A 14 -18.60 -10.00 4.71
C PRO A 14 -17.40 -10.62 5.44
N ALA A 15 -16.68 -9.85 6.26
CA ALA A 15 -15.53 -10.35 7.01
C ALA A 15 -15.86 -11.57 7.90
N ALA A 16 -17.13 -11.73 8.33
CA ALA A 16 -17.56 -12.91 9.10
C ALA A 16 -17.39 -14.25 8.35
N ARG A 17 -17.34 -14.25 7.01
CA ARG A 17 -17.11 -15.46 6.20
C ARG A 17 -15.64 -15.84 6.07
N VAL A 18 -14.72 -15.00 6.55
CA VAL A 18 -13.28 -15.26 6.55
C VAL A 18 -12.94 -16.51 7.36
N THR A 19 -13.69 -16.81 8.42
CA THR A 19 -13.50 -18.01 9.26
C THR A 19 -13.73 -19.33 8.52
N GLN A 20 -14.33 -19.29 7.32
CA GLN A 20 -14.54 -20.44 6.45
C GLN A 20 -13.44 -20.62 5.41
N LEU A 21 -12.49 -19.67 5.29
CA LEU A 21 -11.33 -19.80 4.42
C LEU A 21 -10.25 -20.63 5.13
N ASP A 22 -9.94 -21.79 4.56
CA ASP A 22 -8.74 -22.54 4.94
C ASP A 22 -7.53 -21.90 4.25
N LEU A 23 -6.69 -21.20 5.02
CA LEU A 23 -5.43 -20.61 4.52
C LEU A 23 -4.29 -21.66 4.45
N GLY A 24 -4.64 -22.96 4.47
CA GLY A 24 -3.77 -24.12 4.56
C GLY A 24 -2.35 -23.90 4.06
N GLY A 25 -1.41 -23.67 5.00
CA GLY A 25 0.05 -23.66 4.82
C GLY A 25 0.64 -22.69 3.78
N HIS A 26 -0.16 -22.09 2.91
CA HIS A 26 0.25 -21.30 1.77
C HIS A 26 -0.07 -19.84 2.05
N CYS A 27 1.00 -19.08 2.33
CA CYS A 27 0.98 -17.69 2.77
C CYS A 27 0.27 -16.77 1.75
N GLY A 28 -1.04 -16.61 1.90
CA GLY A 28 -1.81 -15.62 1.15
C GLY A 28 -1.44 -14.19 1.54
N ILE A 29 -1.42 -13.27 0.58
CA ILE A 29 -1.16 -11.85 0.81
C ILE A 29 -2.42 -11.24 1.41
N VAL A 30 -2.34 -10.80 2.67
CA VAL A 30 -3.41 -10.05 3.34
C VAL A 30 -3.08 -8.56 3.30
N ARG A 31 -3.85 -7.80 2.51
CA ARG A 31 -3.60 -6.38 2.29
C ARG A 31 -4.84 -5.54 2.55
N PRO A 32 -4.69 -4.31 3.07
CA PRO A 32 -5.80 -3.36 3.05
C PRO A 32 -6.15 -3.06 1.60
N VAL A 33 -7.44 -2.93 1.33
CA VAL A 33 -7.94 -2.46 0.05
C VAL A 33 -8.41 -1.04 0.25
N HIS A 34 -7.90 -0.14 -0.58
CA HIS A 34 -8.38 1.23 -0.55
C HIS A 34 -9.84 1.27 -0.98
N GLY A 35 -10.68 2.07 -0.31
CA GLY A 35 -12.13 2.08 -0.58
C GLY A 35 -12.48 2.47 -2.02
N SER A 36 -11.58 3.14 -2.74
CA SER A 36 -11.72 3.42 -4.17
C SER A 36 -11.72 2.19 -5.07
N VAL A 37 -11.21 1.04 -4.60
CA VAL A 37 -11.15 -0.19 -5.41
C VAL A 37 -12.50 -0.91 -5.41
N VAL A 38 -13.23 -0.88 -4.29
CA VAL A 38 -14.43 -1.70 -4.06
C VAL A 38 -15.70 -0.89 -3.82
N GLY A 39 -15.59 0.43 -3.68
CA GLY A 39 -16.72 1.32 -3.37
C GLY A 39 -17.14 1.34 -1.90
N GLU A 40 -16.55 0.48 -1.06
CA GLU A 40 -16.84 0.35 0.37
C GLU A 40 -15.66 0.80 1.23
N ARG A 41 -15.95 1.38 2.40
CA ARG A 41 -14.90 1.77 3.35
C ARG A 41 -14.44 0.55 4.14
N PHE A 42 -13.19 0.56 4.60
CA PHE A 42 -12.63 -0.46 5.50
C PHE A 42 -12.58 -1.89 4.93
N CYS A 43 -12.16 -2.04 3.66
CA CYS A 43 -11.99 -3.35 3.04
C CYS A 43 -10.56 -3.87 3.16
N PHE A 44 -10.39 -5.19 3.09
CA PHE A 44 -9.11 -5.85 2.90
C PHE A 44 -9.26 -6.98 1.87
N GLN A 45 -8.16 -7.43 1.28
CA GLN A 45 -8.16 -8.51 0.30
C GLN A 45 -7.16 -9.56 0.74
N ILE A 46 -7.56 -10.81 0.54
CA ILE A 46 -6.70 -11.99 0.66
C ILE A 46 -6.44 -12.47 -0.76
N ILE A 47 -5.16 -12.61 -1.10
CA ILE A 47 -4.72 -13.14 -2.40
C ILE A 47 -3.98 -14.43 -2.13
N THR A 48 -4.52 -15.54 -2.61
CA THR A 48 -3.92 -16.87 -2.57
C THR A 48 -3.53 -17.30 -3.99
N GLY A 49 -2.84 -18.43 -4.13
CA GLY A 49 -2.55 -19.01 -5.46
C GLY A 49 -3.81 -19.39 -6.25
N GLU A 50 -4.95 -19.53 -5.57
CA GLU A 50 -6.24 -19.92 -6.17
C GLU A 50 -7.08 -18.72 -6.62
N GLY A 51 -6.72 -17.50 -6.19
CA GLY A 51 -7.43 -16.28 -6.55
C GLY A 51 -7.36 -15.21 -5.47
N SER A 52 -8.15 -14.15 -5.67
CA SER A 52 -8.22 -13.02 -4.74
C SER A 52 -9.64 -12.80 -4.26
N SER A 53 -9.82 -12.68 -2.95
CA SER A 53 -11.11 -12.44 -2.31
C SER A 53 -11.09 -11.15 -1.49
N THR A 54 -12.06 -10.29 -1.73
CA THR A 54 -12.15 -8.97 -1.08
C THR A 54 -13.23 -8.98 -0.01
N PHE A 55 -12.86 -8.54 1.20
CA PHE A 55 -13.68 -8.56 2.38
C PHE A 55 -13.99 -7.15 2.88
N GLY A 56 -15.26 -6.90 3.21
CA GLY A 56 -15.71 -5.65 3.81
C GLY A 56 -15.83 -5.75 5.33
N CYS A 57 -15.46 -4.68 6.03
CA CYS A 57 -15.60 -4.54 7.49
C CYS A 57 -16.47 -3.33 7.84
N SER A 58 -17.08 -3.34 9.02
CA SER A 58 -17.90 -2.25 9.54
C SER A 58 -17.08 -1.04 10.02
N SER A 59 -15.81 -1.24 10.37
CA SER A 59 -14.92 -0.19 10.87
C SER A 59 -13.44 -0.44 10.54
N LEU A 60 -12.64 0.61 10.64
CA LEU A 60 -11.17 0.54 10.52
C LEU A 60 -10.57 -0.43 11.56
N ALA A 61 -11.04 -0.35 12.80
CA ALA A 61 -10.53 -1.19 13.89
C ALA A 61 -10.85 -2.68 13.67
N GLU A 62 -12.03 -2.99 13.13
CA GLU A 62 -12.39 -4.36 12.77
C GLU A 62 -11.52 -4.87 11.62
N ARG A 63 -11.33 -4.05 10.57
CA ARG A 63 -10.45 -4.39 9.44
C ARG A 63 -9.03 -4.68 9.91
N ASP A 64 -8.48 -3.80 10.73
CA ASP A 64 -7.09 -3.93 11.20
C ASP A 64 -6.92 -5.16 12.07
N ARG A 65 -7.91 -5.49 12.92
CA ARG A 65 -7.94 -6.73 13.70
C ARG A 65 -7.98 -7.97 12.81
N TRP A 66 -8.90 -8.04 11.84
CA TRP A 66 -8.97 -9.17 10.92
C TRP A 66 -7.67 -9.36 10.14
N MET A 67 -7.10 -8.27 9.63
CA MET A 67 -5.83 -8.35 8.91
C MET A 67 -4.70 -8.83 9.82
N GLU A 68 -4.64 -8.37 11.07
CA GLU A 68 -3.65 -8.81 12.03
C GLU A 68 -3.79 -10.29 12.38
N ASP A 69 -5.02 -10.73 12.69
CA ASP A 69 -5.32 -12.13 13.03
C ASP A 69 -4.96 -13.06 11.87
N LEU A 70 -5.37 -12.72 10.64
CA LEU A 70 -5.04 -13.51 9.45
C LEU A 70 -3.54 -13.59 9.19
N ARG A 71 -2.81 -12.47 9.33
CA ARG A 71 -1.35 -12.46 9.17
C ARG A 71 -0.67 -13.28 10.25
N ARG A 72 -1.16 -13.23 11.49
CA ARG A 72 -0.65 -14.02 12.62
C ARG A 72 -0.91 -15.52 12.40
N SER A 73 -2.09 -15.88 11.93
CA SER A 73 -2.41 -17.27 11.57
C SER A 73 -1.60 -17.79 10.40
N ALA A 74 -1.34 -16.95 9.38
CA ALA A 74 -0.53 -17.32 8.23
C ALA A 74 0.96 -17.46 8.56
N GLN A 75 1.46 -16.69 9.55
CA GLN A 75 2.86 -16.70 9.97
C GLN A 75 2.98 -16.70 11.51
N PRO A 76 2.65 -17.82 12.19
CA PRO A 76 2.66 -17.87 13.66
C PRO A 76 4.05 -17.64 14.26
N ASN A 77 5.10 -17.98 13.51
CA ASN A 77 6.50 -17.82 13.93
C ASN A 77 7.15 -16.54 13.39
N LYS A 78 6.39 -15.57 12.88
CA LYS A 78 6.91 -14.36 12.21
C LYS A 78 7.97 -13.62 13.04
N ASP A 79 7.80 -13.59 14.36
CA ASP A 79 8.71 -12.89 15.28
C ASP A 79 9.94 -13.72 15.66
N SER A 80 9.97 -15.02 15.35
CA SER A 80 11.08 -15.93 15.65
C SER A 80 11.98 -16.19 14.45
N CYS A 81 11.63 -15.69 13.27
CA CYS A 81 12.37 -15.92 12.05
C CYS A 81 12.89 -14.60 11.46
N GLU A 82 14.03 -14.71 10.77
CA GLU A 82 14.47 -13.65 9.87
C GLU A 82 13.45 -13.49 8.75
N ARG A 83 13.08 -12.25 8.44
CA ARG A 83 12.12 -11.94 7.38
C ARG A 83 12.46 -10.66 6.65
N LEU A 84 11.93 -10.54 5.43
CA LEU A 84 12.00 -9.33 4.65
C LEU A 84 10.64 -8.62 4.74
N GLU A 85 10.63 -7.39 5.24
CA GLU A 85 9.45 -6.51 5.22
C GLU A 85 9.58 -5.51 4.07
N LEU A 86 8.60 -5.56 3.17
CA LEU A 86 8.54 -4.71 1.98
C LEU A 86 7.41 -3.69 2.15
N ALA A 87 7.64 -2.44 1.76
CA ALA A 87 6.63 -1.39 1.85
C ALA A 87 6.78 -0.36 0.74
N LEU A 88 5.65 0.16 0.27
CA LEU A 88 5.59 1.29 -0.67
C LEU A 88 4.78 2.43 -0.08
N THR A 89 5.33 3.63 -0.12
CA THR A 89 4.57 4.87 0.05
C THR A 89 4.58 5.61 -1.28
N LEU A 90 3.43 5.98 -1.83
CA LEU A 90 3.34 6.63 -3.13
C LEU A 90 2.29 7.75 -3.12
N TRP A 91 2.70 8.95 -3.51
CA TRP A 91 1.84 10.06 -3.86
C TRP A 91 1.60 10.09 -5.36
N VAL A 92 0.34 10.22 -5.74
CA VAL A 92 -0.10 10.56 -7.09
C VAL A 92 -0.64 11.99 -7.02
N TYR A 93 0.16 12.97 -7.44
CA TYR A 93 -0.19 14.37 -7.28
C TYR A 93 -1.11 14.85 -8.39
N GLU A 94 -0.60 14.92 -9.61
CA GLU A 94 -1.24 15.58 -10.72
C GLU A 94 -0.78 15.00 -12.04
N GLY A 95 -1.59 15.18 -13.07
CA GLY A 95 -1.27 14.84 -14.44
C GLY A 95 -1.42 16.06 -15.35
N ARG A 96 -0.65 16.06 -16.42
CA ARG A 96 -0.67 17.07 -17.48
C ARG A 96 -0.71 16.38 -18.84
N GLU A 97 -1.13 17.12 -19.86
CA GLU A 97 -1.25 16.60 -21.23
C GLU A 97 -2.21 15.38 -21.30
N LEU A 98 -3.18 15.32 -20.39
CA LEU A 98 -4.19 14.26 -20.36
C LEU A 98 -5.32 14.56 -21.36
N PRO A 99 -6.08 13.54 -21.82
CA PRO A 99 -7.24 13.75 -22.68
C PRO A 99 -8.29 14.68 -22.02
N PRO A 100 -8.56 15.87 -22.57
CA PRO A 100 -9.42 16.87 -21.93
C PRO A 100 -10.88 16.41 -21.91
N GLY A 101 -11.62 16.80 -20.87
CA GLY A 101 -13.04 16.49 -20.73
C GLY A 101 -13.36 15.01 -20.50
N ARG A 102 -12.35 14.19 -20.17
CA ARG A 102 -12.53 12.78 -19.82
C ARG A 102 -12.44 12.59 -18.31
N CYS A 103 -13.27 11.70 -17.77
CA CYS A 103 -13.16 11.28 -16.37
C CYS A 103 -12.09 10.20 -16.26
N LEU A 104 -10.99 10.51 -15.56
CA LEU A 104 -9.78 9.71 -15.53
C LEU A 104 -9.41 9.32 -14.09
N ARG A 105 -8.82 8.14 -13.95
CA ARG A 105 -8.22 7.64 -12.70
C ARG A 105 -6.93 6.89 -13.00
N CYS A 106 -6.04 6.82 -12.02
CA CYS A 106 -4.83 6.01 -12.09
C CYS A 106 -5.05 4.69 -11.36
N HIS A 107 -4.59 3.60 -11.96
CA HIS A 107 -4.52 2.27 -11.35
C HIS A 107 -3.07 1.96 -10.99
N LEU A 108 -2.84 1.57 -9.74
CA LEU A 108 -1.54 1.15 -9.24
C LEU A 108 -1.47 -0.37 -9.23
N HIS A 109 -0.54 -0.93 -10.00
CA HIS A 109 -0.29 -2.37 -10.06
C HIS A 109 1.10 -2.72 -9.56
N LEU A 110 1.23 -3.91 -8.97
CA LEU A 110 2.48 -4.51 -8.55
C LEU A 110 2.59 -5.88 -9.22
N ASP A 111 3.54 -6.05 -10.13
CA ASP A 111 3.65 -7.25 -11.00
C ASP A 111 2.33 -7.65 -11.68
N GLY A 112 1.54 -6.64 -12.09
CA GLY A 112 0.22 -6.84 -12.72
C GLY A 112 -0.95 -6.99 -11.76
N LEU A 113 -0.70 -7.19 -10.46
CA LEU A 113 -1.76 -7.21 -9.45
C LEU A 113 -2.20 -5.78 -9.11
N LEU A 114 -3.49 -5.48 -9.28
CA LEU A 114 -4.06 -4.16 -8.94
C LEU A 114 -4.08 -3.93 -7.42
N LEU A 115 -3.25 -3.02 -6.93
CA LEU A 115 -3.18 -2.68 -5.51
C LEU A 115 -4.15 -1.56 -5.10
N ALA A 116 -4.23 -0.49 -5.88
CA ALA A 116 -5.02 0.68 -5.54
C ALA A 116 -5.50 1.44 -6.79
N ARG A 117 -6.49 2.30 -6.62
CA ARG A 117 -6.97 3.24 -7.64
C ARG A 117 -7.04 4.64 -7.04
N THR A 118 -6.71 5.67 -7.81
CA THR A 118 -7.07 7.03 -7.41
C THR A 118 -8.58 7.26 -7.55
N THR A 119 -9.08 8.34 -6.99
CA THR A 119 -10.40 8.86 -7.36
C THR A 119 -10.45 9.21 -8.83
N ALA A 120 -11.64 9.05 -9.42
CA ALA A 120 -11.91 9.46 -10.79
C ALA A 120 -12.27 10.94 -10.82
N LYS A 121 -11.58 11.69 -11.67
CA LYS A 121 -11.76 13.13 -11.78
C LYS A 121 -11.82 13.55 -13.25
N LEU A 122 -12.63 14.57 -13.55
CA LEU A 122 -12.74 15.13 -14.89
C LEU A 122 -11.48 15.94 -15.20
N ALA A 123 -10.77 15.56 -16.25
CA ALA A 123 -9.64 16.33 -16.77
C ALA A 123 -10.09 17.70 -17.27
N GLY A 124 -9.35 18.75 -16.89
CA GLY A 124 -9.63 20.11 -17.31
C GLY A 124 -9.53 20.31 -18.83
N PRO A 125 -9.98 21.46 -19.36
CA PRO A 125 -9.93 21.75 -20.79
C PRO A 125 -8.49 21.81 -21.34
N SER A 126 -7.51 22.14 -20.50
CA SER A 126 -6.08 22.15 -20.82
C SER A 126 -5.40 20.78 -20.68
N GLY A 127 -6.13 19.74 -20.25
CA GLY A 127 -5.57 18.41 -19.99
C GLY A 127 -4.84 18.29 -18.64
N ASP A 128 -5.03 19.24 -17.74
CA ASP A 128 -4.52 19.19 -16.36
C ASP A 128 -5.51 18.47 -15.43
N LEU A 129 -5.00 17.72 -14.46
CA LEU A 129 -5.80 17.01 -13.47
C LEU A 129 -5.05 16.83 -12.15
N PHE A 130 -5.68 17.19 -11.03
CA PHE A 130 -5.07 17.09 -9.70
C PHE A 130 -5.76 16.02 -8.85
N TRP A 131 -5.03 14.97 -8.45
CA TRP A 131 -5.50 13.94 -7.52
C TRP A 131 -5.13 14.28 -6.07
N GLY A 132 -3.83 14.45 -5.80
CA GLY A 132 -3.30 14.72 -4.47
C GLY A 132 -3.47 13.56 -3.49
N GLU A 133 -3.34 12.32 -3.97
CA GLU A 133 -3.67 11.12 -3.18
C GLU A 133 -2.42 10.37 -2.71
N LEU A 134 -2.44 9.92 -1.46
CA LEU A 134 -1.37 9.15 -0.81
C LEU A 134 -1.80 7.69 -0.63
N PHE A 135 -0.96 6.77 -1.11
CA PHE A 135 -1.06 5.35 -0.89
C PHE A 135 0.04 4.88 0.07
N GLN A 136 -0.36 4.34 1.22
CA GLN A 136 0.54 3.69 2.18
C GLN A 136 0.28 2.18 2.15
N LEU A 137 1.23 1.43 1.61
CA LEU A 137 1.11 0.00 1.34
C LEU A 137 2.22 -0.74 2.10
N PRO A 138 2.00 -1.06 3.38
CA PRO A 138 2.93 -1.88 4.17
C PRO A 138 2.77 -3.37 3.82
N SER A 139 3.78 -4.17 4.18
CA SER A 139 3.76 -5.64 4.09
C SER A 139 3.45 -6.15 2.68
N LEU A 140 4.11 -5.57 1.67
CA LEU A 140 3.99 -6.00 0.29
C LEU A 140 4.57 -7.40 0.08
N PRO A 141 4.03 -8.18 -0.87
CA PRO A 141 4.72 -9.37 -1.36
C PRO A 141 6.06 -9.00 -2.02
N PRO A 142 7.00 -9.95 -2.13
CA PRO A 142 8.14 -9.81 -3.02
C PRO A 142 7.67 -9.51 -4.45
N SER A 143 8.17 -8.43 -5.01
CA SER A 143 7.73 -7.96 -6.33
C SER A 143 8.86 -7.31 -7.12
N GLN A 144 8.69 -7.27 -8.44
CA GLN A 144 9.72 -6.81 -9.37
C GLN A 144 9.43 -5.43 -9.95
N ALA A 145 8.16 -5.12 -10.23
CA ALA A 145 7.78 -3.93 -10.97
C ALA A 145 6.53 -3.26 -10.39
N LEU A 146 6.60 -1.93 -10.28
CA LEU A 146 5.48 -1.05 -9.97
C LEU A 146 4.97 -0.42 -11.27
N THR A 147 3.70 -0.60 -11.60
CA THR A 147 3.09 -0.02 -12.80
C THR A 147 1.97 0.93 -12.42
N LEU A 148 2.04 2.17 -12.91
CA LEU A 148 0.95 3.14 -12.80
C LEU A 148 0.31 3.32 -14.17
N SER A 149 -0.99 3.06 -14.26
CA SER A 149 -1.75 3.08 -15.52
C SER A 149 -2.87 4.10 -15.46
N LEU A 150 -3.01 4.93 -16.49
CA LEU A 150 -4.10 5.89 -16.65
C LEU A 150 -5.29 5.22 -17.32
N CYS A 151 -6.44 5.23 -16.66
CA CYS A 151 -7.66 4.54 -17.09
C CYS A 151 -8.82 5.53 -17.20
N ARG A 152 -9.75 5.21 -18.10
CA ARG A 152 -11.02 5.93 -18.26
C ARG A 152 -12.07 5.39 -17.31
N GLU A 153 -12.79 6.28 -16.64
CA GLU A 153 -13.92 5.88 -15.79
C GLU A 153 -15.07 5.34 -16.64
N ASP A 154 -15.34 5.99 -17.77
CA ASP A 154 -16.50 5.69 -18.63
C ASP A 154 -16.36 4.39 -19.42
N LEU A 155 -15.13 3.86 -19.54
CA LEU A 155 -14.81 2.64 -20.27
C LEU A 155 -13.91 1.73 -19.43
N PRO A 156 -14.40 1.19 -18.29
CA PRO A 156 -13.57 0.45 -17.34
C PRO A 156 -13.07 -0.90 -17.88
N ALA A 157 -13.72 -1.46 -18.91
CA ALA A 157 -13.33 -2.70 -19.57
C ALA A 157 -12.29 -2.51 -20.68
N GLN A 158 -11.93 -1.25 -21.00
CA GLN A 158 -10.90 -0.98 -21.99
C GLN A 158 -9.49 -1.03 -21.38
N PRO A 159 -8.47 -1.31 -22.20
CA PRO A 159 -7.09 -1.23 -21.75
C PRO A 159 -6.75 0.19 -21.27
N PRO A 160 -5.72 0.32 -20.39
CA PRO A 160 -5.27 1.63 -19.96
C PRO A 160 -4.85 2.49 -21.15
N LEU A 161 -5.13 3.79 -21.07
CA LEU A 161 -4.77 4.77 -22.09
C LEU A 161 -3.25 4.91 -22.24
N ALA A 162 -2.56 4.88 -21.12
CA ALA A 162 -1.12 4.96 -21.04
C ALA A 162 -0.65 4.41 -19.68
N SER A 163 0.60 4.00 -19.57
CA SER A 163 1.18 3.53 -18.32
C SER A 163 2.66 3.85 -18.21
N VAL A 164 3.16 3.82 -16.97
CA VAL A 164 4.58 3.89 -16.66
C VAL A 164 4.92 2.76 -15.69
N THR A 165 6.08 2.12 -15.90
CA THR A 165 6.55 1.00 -15.10
C THR A 165 7.92 1.31 -14.50
N PHE A 166 8.07 1.03 -13.22
CA PHE A 166 9.31 1.22 -12.47
C PHE A 166 9.81 -0.13 -11.93
N PRO A 167 11.05 -0.54 -12.25
CA PRO A 167 11.68 -1.66 -11.56
C PRO A 167 11.87 -1.34 -10.07
N LEU A 168 11.33 -2.19 -9.19
CA LEU A 168 11.42 -1.99 -7.74
C LEU A 168 12.86 -2.05 -7.24
N SER A 169 13.73 -2.84 -7.89
CA SER A 169 15.16 -2.90 -7.58
C SER A 169 15.86 -1.53 -7.72
N GLN A 170 15.45 -0.72 -8.70
CA GLN A 170 15.95 0.65 -8.87
C GLN A 170 15.42 1.57 -7.77
N LEU A 171 14.17 1.39 -7.36
CA LEU A 171 13.57 2.17 -6.28
C LEU A 171 14.15 1.83 -4.91
N ALA A 172 14.52 0.56 -4.68
CA ALA A 172 15.14 0.10 -3.43
C ALA A 172 16.56 0.65 -3.24
N GLY A 173 17.35 0.72 -4.33
CA GLY A 173 18.74 1.18 -4.28
C GLY A 173 18.92 2.69 -4.13
N THR A 174 17.87 3.48 -4.29
CA THR A 174 17.97 4.95 -4.34
C THR A 174 17.74 5.57 -2.95
N LYS A 175 18.69 6.40 -2.47
CA LYS A 175 18.56 7.12 -1.18
C LYS A 175 17.47 8.19 -1.21
N GLN A 176 17.18 8.76 -2.38
CA GLN A 176 16.14 9.75 -2.57
C GLN A 176 14.83 9.08 -3.03
N PRO A 177 13.66 9.56 -2.57
CA PRO A 177 12.38 9.08 -3.06
C PRO A 177 12.27 9.34 -4.58
N LEU A 178 11.57 8.46 -5.29
CA LEU A 178 11.04 8.73 -6.64
C LEU A 178 10.30 10.04 -6.54
N GLU A 179 10.74 11.14 -7.17
CA GLU A 179 10.01 12.41 -7.15
C GLU A 179 10.22 13.14 -8.46
N GLY A 180 9.15 13.32 -9.22
CA GLY A 180 9.26 13.97 -10.52
C GLY A 180 8.05 13.77 -11.41
N TRP A 181 8.17 14.29 -12.63
CA TRP A 181 7.22 14.07 -13.71
C TRP A 181 7.61 12.83 -14.50
N TYR A 182 6.67 11.91 -14.67
CA TYR A 182 6.87 10.67 -15.40
C TYR A 182 5.96 10.64 -16.62
N PRO A 183 6.53 10.66 -17.84
CA PRO A 183 5.73 10.48 -19.05
C PRO A 183 5.15 9.07 -19.08
N LEU A 184 3.89 8.96 -19.49
CA LEU A 184 3.21 7.69 -19.65
C LEU A 184 3.34 7.23 -21.11
N SER A 185 3.72 5.97 -21.29
CA SER A 185 3.82 5.32 -22.59
C SER A 185 2.46 4.79 -23.04
N GLY A 186 2.13 4.94 -24.33
CA GLY A 186 0.94 4.31 -24.94
C GLY A 186 -0.15 5.28 -25.45
N ALA A 187 -0.09 6.56 -25.09
CA ALA A 187 -0.97 7.56 -25.67
C ALA A 187 -0.41 8.04 -27.02
N GLY A 188 -1.09 7.70 -28.12
CA GLY A 188 -0.78 8.21 -29.44
C GLY A 188 -1.20 9.68 -29.58
N GLY A 189 -0.25 10.60 -29.46
CA GLY A 189 -0.42 12.04 -29.64
C GLY A 189 0.92 12.78 -29.65
N GLU A 190 0.94 14.05 -30.09
CA GLU A 190 2.17 14.87 -30.19
C GLU A 190 2.82 15.18 -28.83
N ARG A 191 2.05 15.11 -27.73
CA ARG A 191 2.48 15.35 -26.35
C ARG A 191 2.07 14.17 -25.48
N ALA A 192 3.05 13.56 -24.79
CA ALA A 192 2.83 12.36 -24.02
C ALA A 192 2.28 12.71 -22.62
N PRO A 193 1.11 12.18 -22.23
CA PRO A 193 0.53 12.44 -20.92
C PRO A 193 1.54 12.11 -19.83
N ALA A 194 1.69 12.98 -18.83
CA ALA A 194 2.66 12.80 -17.77
C ALA A 194 1.99 12.92 -16.41
N VAL A 195 2.48 12.16 -15.44
CA VAL A 195 1.98 12.17 -14.05
C VAL A 195 3.13 12.52 -13.11
N ARG A 196 2.86 13.42 -12.17
CA ARG A 196 3.78 13.77 -11.10
C ARG A 196 3.58 12.81 -9.94
N LEU A 197 4.64 12.07 -9.63
CA LEU A 197 4.66 11.07 -8.58
C LEU A 197 5.69 11.42 -7.53
N ARG A 198 5.41 11.01 -6.28
CA ARG A 198 6.43 10.95 -5.23
C ARG A 198 6.32 9.67 -4.43
N GLY A 199 7.32 8.81 -4.47
CA GLY A 199 7.24 7.52 -3.79
C GLY A 199 8.55 7.05 -3.16
N ARG A 200 8.41 6.13 -2.21
CA ARG A 200 9.53 5.43 -1.59
C ARG A 200 9.16 3.97 -1.44
N TYR A 201 9.97 3.12 -2.05
CA TYR A 201 9.96 1.69 -1.80
C TYR A 201 11.00 1.37 -0.73
N ARG A 202 10.66 0.51 0.23
CA ARG A 202 11.52 0.13 1.34
C ARG A 202 11.60 -1.37 1.42
N GLU A 203 12.81 -1.87 1.50
CA GLU A 203 13.12 -3.25 1.83
C GLU A 203 13.84 -3.26 3.19
N LEU A 204 13.24 -3.92 4.17
CA LEU A 204 13.77 -3.99 5.52
C LEU A 204 13.97 -5.45 5.91
N LYS A 205 15.23 -5.82 6.13
CA LYS A 205 15.58 -7.10 6.75
C LYS A 205 15.31 -7.01 8.25
N VAL A 206 14.36 -7.80 8.73
CA VAL A 206 14.00 -7.91 10.15
C VAL A 206 14.55 -9.22 10.69
N LEU A 207 15.34 -9.15 11.75
CA LEU A 207 15.93 -10.31 12.41
C LEU A 207 14.91 -10.97 13.35
N PRO A 208 15.17 -12.20 13.82
CA PRO A 208 14.41 -12.78 14.92
C PRO A 208 14.37 -11.87 16.15
N SER A 209 13.24 -11.86 16.86
CA SER A 209 13.03 -11.06 18.08
C SER A 209 14.10 -11.26 19.14
N VAL A 210 14.67 -12.46 19.24
CA VAL A 210 15.77 -12.78 20.17
C VAL A 210 17.00 -11.89 19.95
N ASN A 211 17.28 -11.49 18.70
CA ASN A 211 18.40 -10.63 18.36
C ASN A 211 18.20 -9.17 18.81
N TYR A 212 16.97 -8.78 19.15
CA TYR A 212 16.65 -7.43 19.61
C TYR A 212 16.55 -7.31 21.13
N LYS A 213 16.78 -8.39 21.89
CA LYS A 213 16.63 -8.40 23.36
C LYS A 213 17.52 -7.38 24.06
N GLU A 214 18.82 -7.37 23.76
CA GLU A 214 19.76 -6.42 24.36
C GLU A 214 19.39 -4.96 24.05
N LEU A 215 18.95 -4.70 22.82
CA LEU A 215 18.48 -3.37 22.43
C LEU A 215 17.18 -2.99 23.18
N ALA A 216 16.24 -3.92 23.30
CA ALA A 216 14.99 -3.69 24.03
C ALA A 216 15.25 -3.43 25.53
N GLU A 217 16.18 -4.16 26.14
CA GLU A 217 16.64 -3.91 27.51
C GLU A 217 17.30 -2.54 27.62
N PHE A 218 18.24 -2.21 26.74
CA PHE A 218 18.89 -0.90 26.73
C PHE A 218 17.87 0.24 26.62
N ILE A 219 16.94 0.18 25.67
CA ILE A 219 15.87 1.17 25.53
C ILE A 219 15.05 1.23 26.81
N THR A 220 14.71 0.08 27.40
CA THR A 220 13.90 0.01 28.62
C THR A 220 14.59 0.68 29.83
N PHE A 221 15.90 0.52 29.97
CA PHE A 221 16.66 1.13 31.07
C PHE A 221 17.01 2.60 30.81
N HIS A 222 17.18 3.00 29.56
CA HIS A 222 17.71 4.31 29.19
C HIS A 222 16.71 5.22 28.44
N TYR A 223 15.42 4.87 28.33
CA TYR A 223 14.44 5.64 27.54
C TYR A 223 14.39 7.13 27.91
N ARG A 224 14.55 7.49 29.20
CA ARG A 224 14.55 8.89 29.65
C ARG A 224 15.75 9.67 29.12
N GLU A 225 16.94 9.07 29.20
CA GLU A 225 18.16 9.69 28.70
C GLU A 225 18.13 9.77 27.17
N LEU A 226 17.64 8.72 26.51
CA LEU A 226 17.42 8.69 25.07
C LEU A 226 16.48 9.81 24.63
N CYS A 227 15.33 9.99 25.30
CA CYS A 227 14.43 11.11 25.02
C CYS A 227 15.13 12.45 25.21
N ALA A 228 15.82 12.66 26.34
CA ALA A 228 16.49 13.93 26.63
C ALA A 228 17.55 14.30 25.58
N ARG A 229 18.27 13.31 25.02
CA ARG A 229 19.30 13.53 23.98
C ARG A 229 18.72 13.62 22.57
N LEU A 230 17.68 12.85 22.26
CA LEU A 230 17.09 12.78 20.91
C LEU A 230 16.08 13.90 20.65
N GLU A 231 15.29 14.29 21.65
CA GLU A 231 14.27 15.33 21.51
C GLU A 231 14.79 16.66 20.93
N PRO A 232 15.95 17.21 21.31
CA PRO A 232 16.46 18.46 20.74
C PRO A 232 17.04 18.28 19.33
N THR A 233 17.41 17.06 18.93
CA THR A 233 18.10 16.80 17.65
C THR A 233 17.15 16.36 16.54
N ILE A 234 16.00 15.80 16.89
CA ILE A 234 15.00 15.34 15.91
C ILE A 234 13.97 16.43 15.57
N ALA A 235 13.62 16.50 14.29
CA ALA A 235 12.55 17.38 13.83
C ALA A 235 11.21 17.07 14.52
N ALA A 236 10.39 18.10 14.78
CA ALA A 236 9.10 17.96 15.47
C ALA A 236 8.21 16.83 14.90
N ARG A 237 8.18 16.69 13.56
CA ARG A 237 7.41 15.64 12.87
C ARG A 237 7.81 14.20 13.22
N HIS A 238 9.03 13.97 13.68
CA HIS A 238 9.51 12.62 14.02
C HIS A 238 9.42 12.33 15.53
N LYS A 239 9.12 13.33 16.37
CA LYS A 239 9.03 13.17 17.82
C LYS A 239 7.92 12.20 18.20
N GLU A 240 6.75 12.35 17.58
CA GLU A 240 5.60 11.45 17.81
C GLU A 240 5.89 10.01 17.38
N GLU A 241 6.54 9.83 16.23
CA GLU A 241 6.94 8.49 15.75
C GLU A 241 7.92 7.81 16.71
N LEU A 242 8.92 8.57 17.20
CA LEU A 242 9.87 8.08 18.19
C LEU A 242 9.17 7.73 19.52
N ALA A 243 8.32 8.63 20.02
CA ALA A 243 7.58 8.41 21.26
C ALA A 243 6.70 7.15 21.16
N ALA A 244 5.94 7.01 20.08
CA ALA A 244 5.12 5.82 19.82
C ALA A 244 5.96 4.55 19.72
N ALA A 245 7.15 4.61 19.11
CA ALA A 245 8.06 3.47 19.04
C ALA A 245 8.60 3.07 20.43
N LEU A 246 9.04 4.04 21.23
CA LEU A 246 9.53 3.81 22.59
C LEU A 246 8.44 3.21 23.48
N VAL A 247 7.22 3.76 23.42
CA VAL A 247 6.06 3.26 24.15
C VAL A 247 5.76 1.81 23.78
N ARG A 248 5.79 1.45 22.48
CA ARG A 248 5.61 0.05 22.05
C ARG A 248 6.67 -0.88 22.63
N VAL A 249 7.93 -0.46 22.67
CA VAL A 249 9.00 -1.24 23.31
C VAL A 249 8.74 -1.40 24.80
N LEU A 250 8.41 -0.32 25.51
CA LEU A 250 8.14 -0.34 26.95
C LEU A 250 6.92 -1.18 27.33
N HIS A 251 5.88 -1.22 26.49
CA HIS A 251 4.76 -2.16 26.67
C HIS A 251 5.21 -3.60 26.46
N SER A 252 6.01 -3.87 25.42
CA SER A 252 6.50 -5.23 25.13
C SER A 252 7.42 -5.78 26.23
N THR A 253 8.10 -4.91 26.97
CA THR A 253 8.95 -5.29 28.11
C THR A 253 8.22 -5.19 29.47
N GLY A 254 6.91 -4.91 29.48
CA GLY A 254 6.10 -4.88 30.70
C GLY A 254 6.31 -3.66 31.61
N LYS A 255 6.96 -2.59 31.11
CA LYS A 255 7.26 -1.37 31.87
C LYS A 255 6.23 -0.26 31.72
N ALA A 256 5.40 -0.32 30.67
CA ALA A 256 4.25 0.53 30.48
C ALA A 256 2.96 -0.32 30.46
N LYS A 257 1.91 0.16 31.14
CA LYS A 257 0.56 -0.42 31.14
C LYS A 257 -0.36 0.39 30.24
#